data_AF-A0A350LQY7-F1
#
_entry.id   AF-A0A350LQY7-F1
#
_cell.length_a   1.000
_cell.length_b   1.000
_cell.length_c   1.000
_cell.angle_alpha   90.00
_cell.angle_beta   90.00
_cell.angle_gamma   90.00
#
_symmetry.space_group_name_H-M   'P 1'
#
loop_
_entity.id
_entity.type
_entity.pdbx_description
1 polymer ?
#
loop_
_entity_poly.entity_id
_entity_poly.type
_entity_poly.pdbx_seq_one_letter_code
_entity_poly.pdbx_strand_id
1 'polypeptide(L)'
;VVLLWQANHAPGDGAGSAAIDADPAFVSRAMLDALAPHAAATVLAVASGAARTQGTRGMRFPPMQEDVAAALPGPLAHREVALALHPVLTRLLKD
;
A
#
# COMPACT_ATOMS: atom_id res chain seq x y z
N VAL A 1 -11.87 -1.30 12.49
CA VAL A 1 -11.39 -1.30 11.08
C VAL A 1 -10.13 -0.45 10.99
N VAL A 2 -9.12 -0.88 10.22
CA VAL A 2 -7.89 -0.11 9.94
C VAL A 2 -7.90 0.26 8.46
N LEU A 3 -7.66 1.54 8.15
CA LEU A 3 -7.50 2.02 6.77
C LEU A 3 -6.02 1.91 6.39
N LEU A 4 -5.73 1.24 5.26
CA LEU A 4 -4.37 1.05 4.77
C LEU A 4 -4.22 1.69 3.39
N TRP A 5 -3.20 2.52 3.24
CA TRP A 5 -2.67 2.94 1.95
C TRP A 5 -1.43 2.12 1.63
N GLN A 6 -1.44 1.36 0.55
CA GLN A 6 -0.31 0.58 0.07
C GLN A 6 -0.07 0.89 -1.40
N ALA A 7 1.04 1.55 -1.71
CA ALA A 7 1.32 2.01 -3.08
C ALA A 7 2.82 2.26 -3.30
N ASN A 8 3.23 2.44 -4.57
CA ASN A 8 4.58 2.87 -4.92
C ASN A 8 4.81 4.39 -4.81
N HIS A 9 3.73 5.13 -4.49
CA HIS A 9 3.70 6.57 -4.35
C HIS A 9 2.88 6.99 -3.11
N ALA A 10 3.07 8.23 -2.67
CA ALA A 10 2.21 8.84 -1.66
C ALA A 10 0.80 9.10 -2.25
N PRO A 11 -0.26 9.16 -1.41
CA PRO A 11 -1.55 9.66 -1.86
C PRO A 11 -1.38 11.05 -2.47
N GLY A 12 -2.09 11.33 -3.57
CA GLY A 12 -1.96 12.61 -4.26
C GLY A 12 -2.44 13.80 -3.41
N ASP A 13 -1.75 14.94 -3.52
CA ASP A 13 -2.10 16.18 -2.82
C ASP A 13 -3.23 16.92 -3.57
N GLY A 14 -4.48 16.58 -3.25
CA GLY A 14 -5.68 17.27 -3.75
C GLY A 14 -6.53 16.48 -4.75
N ALA A 15 -7.68 17.07 -5.14
CA ALA A 15 -8.76 16.41 -5.89
C ALA A 15 -8.42 15.97 -7.32
N GLY A 16 -7.26 16.36 -7.86
CA GLY A 16 -6.79 15.99 -9.21
C GLY A 16 -5.41 15.34 -9.26
N SER A 17 -4.77 15.08 -8.11
CA SER A 17 -3.39 14.55 -8.04
C SER A 17 -3.32 13.02 -8.15
N ALA A 18 -4.45 12.33 -8.27
CA ALA A 18 -4.50 10.88 -8.34
C ALA A 18 -4.70 10.44 -9.79
N ALA A 19 -3.60 10.03 -10.42
CA ALA A 19 -3.58 9.65 -11.84
C ALA A 19 -4.41 8.38 -12.09
N ILE A 20 -4.93 8.24 -13.31
CA ILE A 20 -5.74 7.07 -13.74
C ILE A 20 -4.92 5.79 -13.84
N ASP A 21 -3.63 5.93 -14.12
CA ASP A 21 -2.65 4.84 -14.26
C ASP A 21 -1.90 4.55 -12.95
N ALA A 22 -2.24 5.24 -11.86
CA ALA A 22 -1.73 4.98 -10.53
C ALA A 22 -2.41 3.76 -9.89
N ASP A 23 -1.76 3.17 -8.89
CA ASP A 23 -2.36 2.14 -8.04
C ASP A 23 -2.08 2.44 -6.56
N PRO A 24 -3.09 2.85 -5.77
CA PRO A 24 -4.50 3.06 -6.15
C PRO A 24 -4.76 4.30 -7.03
N ALA A 25 -5.60 4.16 -8.06
CA ALA A 25 -6.05 5.26 -8.92
C ALA A 25 -7.11 6.14 -8.25
N PHE A 26 -7.12 7.44 -8.56
CA PHE A 26 -8.12 8.43 -8.14
C PHE A 26 -8.31 8.66 -6.62
N VAL A 27 -7.50 8.03 -5.78
CA VAL A 27 -7.56 8.25 -4.33
C VAL A 27 -6.58 9.35 -3.92
N SER A 28 -7.11 10.44 -3.38
CA SER A 28 -6.32 11.58 -2.87
C SER A 28 -6.09 11.51 -1.37
N ARG A 29 -5.12 12.28 -0.88
CA ARG A 29 -4.90 12.46 0.56
C ARG A 29 -6.16 12.98 1.27
N ALA A 30 -6.89 13.91 0.65
CA ALA A 30 -8.12 14.46 1.21
C ALA A 30 -9.22 13.40 1.38
N MET A 31 -9.30 12.41 0.49
CA MET A 31 -10.23 11.28 0.64
C MET A 31 -9.85 10.40 1.83
N LEU A 32 -8.55 10.12 2.03
CA LEU A 32 -8.07 9.38 3.20
C LEU A 32 -8.35 10.14 4.51
N ASP A 33 -8.18 11.46 4.50
CA ASP A 33 -8.45 12.32 5.66
C ASP A 33 -9.93 12.38 6.02
N ALA A 34 -10.81 12.39 5.02
CA ALA A 34 -12.26 12.33 5.25
C ALA A 34 -12.69 11.00 5.90
N LEU A 35 -11.97 9.91 5.63
CA LEU A 35 -12.26 8.58 6.20
C LEU A 35 -11.57 8.35 7.56
N ALA A 36 -10.47 9.04 7.84
CA ALA A 36 -9.66 8.82 9.04
C ALA A 36 -10.46 8.86 10.37
N PRO A 37 -11.43 9.79 10.59
CA PRO A 37 -12.24 9.81 11.80
C PRO A 37 -13.12 8.56 12.01
N HIS A 38 -13.38 7.79 10.95
CA HIS A 38 -14.21 6.59 10.98
C HIS A 38 -13.39 5.28 11.10
N ALA A 39 -12.06 5.37 11.09
CA ALA A 39 -11.16 4.24 11.23
C ALA A 39 -10.48 4.22 12.61
N ALA A 40 -10.16 3.03 13.12
CA ALA A 40 -9.40 2.87 14.37
C ALA A 40 -7.92 3.29 14.24
N ALA A 41 -7.43 3.32 12.99
CA ALA A 41 -6.14 3.86 12.58
C ALA A 41 -6.11 3.98 11.04
N THR A 42 -5.30 4.93 10.56
CA THR A 42 -4.88 5.03 9.15
C THR A 42 -3.38 4.79 9.05
N VAL A 43 -2.97 3.86 8.20
CA VAL A 43 -1.56 3.50 7.98
C VAL A 43 -1.18 3.81 6.53
N LEU A 44 -0.11 4.60 6.35
CA LEU A 44 0.46 4.87 5.04
C LEU A 44 1.73 4.03 4.85
N ALA A 45 1.69 3.10 3.90
CA ALA A 45 2.80 2.25 3.52
C ALA A 45 3.17 2.52 2.05
N VAL A 46 4.12 3.44 1.84
CA VAL A 46 4.68 3.72 0.52
C VAL A 46 5.92 2.85 0.32
N ALA A 47 5.94 2.04 -0.74
CA ALA A 47 7.01 1.09 -1.01
C ALA A 47 8.37 1.80 -1.14
N SER A 48 9.38 1.27 -0.46
CA SER A 48 10.74 1.81 -0.55
C SER A 48 11.34 1.61 -1.95
N GLY A 49 12.43 2.34 -2.25
CA GLY A 49 13.19 2.10 -3.48
C GLY A 49 13.70 0.65 -3.61
N ALA A 50 14.05 0.02 -2.49
CA ALA A 50 14.48 -1.37 -2.47
C ALA A 50 13.31 -2.32 -2.78
N ALA A 51 12.12 -2.07 -2.23
CA ALA A 51 10.94 -2.86 -2.52
C ALA A 51 10.51 -2.75 -3.99
N ARG A 52 10.54 -1.53 -4.55
CA ARG A 52 10.21 -1.29 -5.97
C ARG A 52 11.16 -1.98 -6.94
N THR A 53 12.44 -2.08 -6.59
CA THR A 53 13.47 -2.72 -7.44
C THR A 53 13.57 -4.23 -7.25
N GLN A 54 12.87 -4.81 -6.27
CA GLN A 54 12.84 -6.27 -6.07
C GLN A 54 12.23 -7.01 -7.26
N GLY A 55 11.30 -6.36 -7.99
CA GLY A 55 10.51 -6.99 -9.04
C GLY A 55 9.82 -8.25 -8.52
N THR A 56 9.84 -9.31 -9.33
CA THR A 56 9.19 -10.60 -9.04
C THR A 56 10.03 -11.54 -8.16
N ARG A 57 11.19 -11.10 -7.65
CA ARG A 57 12.09 -11.96 -6.89
C ARG A 57 11.44 -12.47 -5.61
N GLY A 58 11.26 -13.79 -5.53
CA GLY A 58 10.62 -14.46 -4.39
C GLY A 58 9.10 -14.60 -4.51
N MET A 59 8.51 -14.13 -5.61
CA MET A 59 7.11 -14.43 -5.95
C MET A 59 7.00 -15.82 -6.57
N ARG A 60 5.82 -16.42 -6.46
CA ARG A 60 5.48 -17.69 -7.10
C ARG A 60 4.31 -17.48 -8.06
N PHE A 61 4.58 -17.62 -9.35
CA PHE A 61 3.60 -17.43 -10.42
C PHE A 61 3.93 -18.37 -11.60
N PRO A 62 2.95 -18.77 -12.43
CA PRO A 62 3.19 -19.50 -13.67
C PRO A 62 4.01 -18.65 -14.66
N PRO A 63 4.82 -19.26 -15.55
CA PRO A 63 5.69 -18.51 -16.47
C PRO A 63 4.97 -17.45 -17.33
N MET A 64 3.72 -17.71 -17.71
CA MET A 64 2.92 -16.78 -18.53
C MET A 64 2.35 -15.57 -17.75
N GLN A 65 2.63 -15.45 -16.45
CA GLN A 65 2.10 -14.39 -15.59
C GLN A 65 3.18 -13.45 -15.05
N GLU A 66 4.37 -13.43 -15.67
CA GLU A 66 5.47 -12.58 -15.19
C GLU A 66 5.11 -11.09 -15.19
N ASP A 67 4.53 -10.58 -16.28
CA ASP A 67 4.12 -9.17 -16.37
C ASP A 67 3.03 -8.82 -15.34
N VAL A 68 2.10 -9.75 -15.10
CA VAL A 68 1.05 -9.60 -14.09
C VAL A 68 1.67 -9.57 -12.69
N ALA A 69 2.61 -10.46 -12.39
CA ALA A 69 3.30 -10.49 -11.12
C ALA A 69 4.16 -9.23 -10.90
N ALA A 70 4.80 -8.73 -11.96
CA ALA A 70 5.61 -7.51 -11.91
C ALA A 70 4.78 -6.24 -11.64
N ALA A 71 3.48 -6.26 -11.97
CA ALA A 71 2.55 -5.16 -11.66
C ALA A 71 2.05 -5.18 -10.20
N LEU A 72 2.32 -6.24 -9.45
CA LEU A 72 1.88 -6.38 -8.06
C LEU A 72 2.98 -6.00 -7.05
N PRO A 73 2.60 -5.61 -5.82
CA PRO A 73 3.55 -5.42 -4.73
C PRO A 73 4.35 -6.70 -4.44
N GLY A 74 5.67 -6.59 -4.45
CA GLY A 74 6.57 -7.71 -4.17
C GLY A 74 6.65 -8.08 -2.68
N PRO A 75 7.31 -9.20 -2.35
CA PRO A 75 7.42 -9.68 -0.96
C PRO A 75 8.01 -8.67 0.03
N LEU A 76 8.96 -7.83 -0.39
CA LEU A 76 9.53 -6.78 0.46
C LEU A 76 8.54 -5.66 0.72
N ALA A 77 7.73 -5.26 -0.27
CA ALA A 77 6.65 -4.29 -0.07
C ALA A 77 5.64 -4.81 0.97
N HIS A 78 5.25 -6.09 0.87
CA HIS A 78 4.39 -6.72 1.88
C HIS A 78 5.03 -6.77 3.27
N ARG A 79 6.34 -7.00 3.36
CA ARG A 79 7.07 -6.96 4.63
C ARG A 79 7.06 -5.55 5.24
N GLU A 80 7.27 -4.52 4.44
CA GLU A 80 7.22 -3.11 4.88
C GLU A 80 5.82 -2.77 5.42
N VAL A 81 4.77 -3.18 4.71
CA VAL A 81 3.37 -3.03 5.15
C VAL A 81 3.13 -3.76 6.48
N ALA A 82 3.60 -5.00 6.60
CA ALA A 82 3.43 -5.78 7.82
C ALA A 82 4.12 -5.11 9.02
N LEU A 83 5.32 -4.55 8.83
CA LEU A 83 6.02 -3.78 9.86
C LEU A 83 5.27 -2.51 10.26
N ALA A 84 4.68 -1.79 9.30
CA ALA A 84 3.88 -0.61 9.56
C ALA A 84 2.56 -0.92 10.30
N LEU A 85 1.92 -2.05 9.96
CA LEU A 85 0.68 -2.51 10.60
C LEU A 85 0.92 -3.11 11.99
N HIS A 86 2.07 -3.74 12.22
CA HIS A 86 2.35 -4.49 13.45
C HIS A 86 2.05 -3.72 14.75
N PRO A 87 2.53 -2.47 14.98
CA PRO A 87 2.23 -1.75 16.21
C PRO A 87 0.73 -1.39 16.33
N VAL A 88 0.07 -1.09 15.21
CA VAL A 88 -1.36 -0.76 15.19
C VAL A 88 -2.20 -1.97 15.57
N LEU A 89 -1.94 -3.11 14.93
CA LEU A 89 -2.68 -4.35 15.21
C LEU A 89 -2.39 -4.87 16.61
N THR A 90 -1.14 -4.76 17.09
CA THR A 90 -0.80 -5.17 18.46
C THR A 90 -1.58 -4.37 19.49
N ARG A 91 -1.81 -3.07 19.26
CA ARG A 91 -2.64 -2.25 20.13
C ARG A 91 -4.10 -2.69 20.08
N LEU A 92 -4.64 -2.93 18.89
CA LEU A 92 -6.07 -3.22 18.69
C LEU A 92 -6.50 -4.65 19.04
N LEU A 93 -5.57 -5.61 19.06
CA LEU A 93 -5.85 -7.03 19.35
C LEU A 93 -5.55 -7.43 20.80
N LYS A 94 -4.99 -6.52 21.59
CA LYS A 94 -4.77 -6.73 23.04
C LYS A 94 -5.97 -6.33 23.89
N ASP A 95 -6.94 -5.65 23.28
CA ASP A 95 -8.28 -5.38 23.83
C ASP A 95 -9.23 -6.54 23.51
#